data_AF-A0A132CFK7-F1
#
_entry.id   AF-A0A132CFK7-F1
#
_cell.length_a   1.000
_cell.length_b   1.000
_cell.length_c   1.000
_cell.angle_alpha   90.00
_cell.angle_beta   90.00
_cell.angle_gamma   90.00
#
_symmetry.space_group_name_H-M   'P 1'
#
loop_
_entity.id
_entity.type
_entity.pdbx_description
1 polymer ?
#
loop_
_entity_poly.entity_id
_entity_poly.type
_entity_poly.pdbx_seq_one_letter_code
_entity_poly.pdbx_strand_id
1 'polypeptide(L)'
;MARPMYRIRQFARSRVYLGQLYQPGAYQVQRRVAVLFWCEIAYCSRRSEAEAAIRGDVLARRVARIKPRVRGVFGRDGQELTK
;
A
#
# COMPACT_ATOMS: atom_id res chain seq x y z
N MET A 1 -12.46 -20.81 0.67
CA MET A 1 -12.77 -19.41 0.28
C MET A 1 -11.53 -18.54 0.45
N ALA A 2 -11.14 -17.78 -0.57
CA ALA A 2 -10.02 -16.84 -0.47
C ALA A 2 -10.37 -15.69 0.49
N ARG A 3 -9.47 -15.36 1.43
CA ARG A 3 -9.67 -14.26 2.38
C ARG A 3 -9.41 -12.92 1.66
N PRO A 4 -10.30 -11.92 1.78
CA PRO A 4 -10.09 -10.64 1.10
C PRO A 4 -8.84 -9.94 1.66
N MET A 5 -7.98 -9.46 0.77
CA MET A 5 -6.74 -8.76 1.13
C MET A 5 -6.97 -7.29 1.48
N TYR A 6 -8.02 -6.69 0.93
CA TYR A 6 -8.41 -5.30 1.14
C TYR A 6 -9.86 -5.24 1.61
N ARG A 7 -10.20 -4.21 2.37
CA ARG A 7 -11.59 -3.86 2.68
C ARG A 7 -11.75 -2.34 2.70
N ILE A 8 -12.92 -1.89 2.26
CA ILE A 8 -13.35 -0.50 2.35
C ILE A 8 -14.45 -0.45 3.40
N ARG A 9 -14.33 0.47 4.36
CA ARG A 9 -15.36 0.72 5.38
C ARG A 9 -15.84 2.14 5.24
N GLN A 10 -17.15 2.34 5.27
CA GLN A 10 -17.72 3.67 5.46
C GLN A 10 -17.87 3.93 6.97
N PHE A 11 -17.61 5.16 7.41
CA PHE A 11 -17.76 5.52 8.81
C PHE A 11 -18.85 6.59 9.02
N ALA A 12 -19.58 6.45 10.12
CA ALA A 12 -20.72 7.33 10.44
C ALA A 12 -20.32 8.59 11.23
N ARG A 13 -19.06 8.72 11.65
CA ARG A 13 -18.58 9.85 12.48
C ARG A 13 -17.36 10.47 11.86
N SER A 14 -17.23 11.79 11.98
CA SER A 14 -16.05 12.49 11.49
C SER A 14 -14.77 11.96 12.14
N ARG A 15 -13.68 11.97 11.36
CA ARG A 15 -12.36 11.50 11.81
C ARG A 15 -11.26 12.40 11.28
N VAL A 16 -10.23 12.62 12.11
CA VAL A 16 -9.01 13.30 11.68
C VAL A 16 -7.98 12.25 11.30
N TYR A 17 -7.40 12.39 10.10
CA TYR A 17 -6.32 11.54 9.62
C TYR A 17 -5.29 12.42 8.91
N LEU A 18 -4.01 12.28 9.28
CA LEU A 18 -2.90 13.11 8.77
C LEU A 18 -3.19 14.62 8.79
N GLY A 19 -3.87 15.11 9.84
CA GLY A 19 -4.23 16.52 9.99
C GLY A 19 -5.45 16.98 9.18
N GLN A 20 -6.06 16.09 8.38
CA GLN A 20 -7.26 16.38 7.60
C GLN A 20 -8.51 15.81 8.28
N LEU A 21 -9.57 16.62 8.37
CA LEU A 21 -10.88 16.20 8.86
C LEU A 21 -11.68 15.56 7.72
N TYR A 22 -12.11 14.32 7.92
CA TYR A 22 -13.01 13.61 7.04
C TYR A 22 -14.42 13.58 7.64
N GLN A 23 -15.40 13.89 6.80
CA GLN A 23 -16.81 13.96 7.18
C GLN A 23 -17.43 12.56 7.34
N PRO A 24 -18.54 12.43 8.09
CA PRO A 24 -19.37 11.22 8.05
C PRO A 24 -19.68 10.80 6.61
N GLY A 25 -19.68 9.49 6.36
CA GLY A 25 -19.90 8.93 5.04
C GLY A 25 -18.63 8.79 4.19
N ALA A 26 -17.48 9.27 4.67
CA ALA A 26 -16.20 8.99 4.06
C ALA A 26 -15.76 7.52 4.29
N TYR A 27 -14.77 7.11 3.50
CA TYR A 27 -14.29 5.76 3.35
C TYR A 27 -12.91 5.59 3.98
N GLN A 28 -12.74 4.48 4.68
CA GLN A 28 -11.50 4.02 5.27
C GLN A 28 -11.05 2.78 4.51
N VAL A 29 -9.83 2.82 3.98
CA VAL A 29 -9.22 1.69 3.27
C VAL A 29 -8.29 0.95 4.21
N GLN A 30 -8.50 -0.36 4.32
CA GLN A 30 -7.67 -1.22 5.16
C GLN A 30 -7.12 -2.39 4.37
N ARG A 31 -5.87 -2.73 4.66
CA ARG A 31 -5.13 -3.86 4.09
C ARG A 31 -4.91 -4.91 5.16
N ARG A 32 -5.10 -6.18 4.79
CA ARG A 32 -4.79 -7.29 5.66
C ARG A 32 -3.27 -7.46 5.81
N VAL A 33 -2.78 -7.46 7.04
CA VAL A 33 -1.39 -7.70 7.42
C VAL A 33 -1.35 -8.90 8.38
N ALA A 34 -0.34 -9.77 8.26
CA ALA A 34 -0.15 -10.93 9.14
C ALA A 34 -1.42 -11.80 9.33
N VAL A 35 -2.14 -12.10 8.23
CA VAL A 35 -3.31 -13.01 8.13
C VAL A 35 -4.58 -12.57 8.89
N LEU A 36 -4.44 -11.98 10.08
CA LEU A 36 -5.53 -11.63 10.99
C LEU A 36 -5.70 -10.13 11.20
N PHE A 37 -4.65 -9.33 10.99
CA PHE A 37 -4.68 -7.91 11.29
C PHE A 37 -5.09 -7.07 10.09
N TRP A 38 -5.74 -5.94 10.36
CA TRP A 38 -6.09 -4.94 9.36
C TRP A 38 -5.34 -3.66 9.67
N CYS A 39 -4.52 -3.22 8.72
CA CYS A 39 -3.78 -1.96 8.79
C CYS A 39 -4.49 -0.91 7.94
N GLU A 40 -4.70 0.28 8.49
CA GLU A 40 -5.23 1.42 7.75
C GLU A 40 -4.18 1.95 6.77
N ILE A 41 -4.59 2.11 5.51
CA ILE A 41 -3.70 2.60 4.46
C ILE A 41 -4.15 3.95 3.87
N ALA A 42 -5.44 4.29 3.96
CA ALA A 42 -5.96 5.57 3.46
C ALA A 42 -7.33 5.93 4.05
N TYR A 43 -7.62 7.23 4.06
CA TYR A 43 -8.96 7.80 4.20
C TYR A 43 -9.33 8.54 2.91
N CYS A 44 -10.56 8.36 2.45
CA CYS A 44 -11.03 8.85 1.15
C CYS A 44 -12.44 9.41 1.30
N SER A 45 -12.75 10.51 0.62
CA SER A 45 -14.10 11.09 0.64
C SER A 45 -15.03 10.36 -0.32
N ARG A 46 -14.47 9.79 -1.39
CA ARG A 46 -15.23 9.06 -2.44
C ARG A 46 -14.81 7.60 -2.53
N ARG A 47 -15.73 6.76 -3.01
CA ARG A 47 -15.44 5.33 -3.28
C ARG A 47 -14.37 5.15 -4.35
N SER A 48 -14.38 5.96 -5.40
CA SER A 48 -13.37 5.92 -6.48
C SER A 48 -11.96 6.21 -5.97
N GLU A 49 -11.81 7.14 -5.02
CA GLU A 49 -10.54 7.42 -4.34
C GLU A 49 -10.07 6.22 -3.52
N ALA A 50 -10.99 5.54 -2.82
CA ALA A 50 -10.67 4.33 -2.07
C ALA A 50 -10.18 3.19 -3.00
N GLU A 51 -10.81 3.03 -4.16
CA GLU A 51 -10.36 2.06 -5.18
C GLU A 51 -8.99 2.44 -5.77
N ALA A 52 -8.74 3.73 -6.01
CA ALA A 52 -7.44 4.22 -6.46
C ALA A 52 -6.35 3.97 -5.41
N ALA A 53 -6.63 4.17 -4.12
CA ALA A 53 -5.70 3.88 -3.03
C ALA A 53 -5.32 2.39 -2.97
N ILE A 54 -6.28 1.49 -3.19
CA ILE A 54 -6.01 0.05 -3.28
C ILE A 54 -5.07 -0.24 -4.46
N ARG A 55 -5.35 0.31 -5.65
CA ARG A 55 -4.49 0.11 -6.84
C ARG A 55 -3.07 0.63 -6.60
N GLY A 56 -2.94 1.79 -5.96
CA GLY A 56 -1.65 2.38 -5.58
C GLY A 56 -0.84 1.47 -4.64
N ASP A 57 -1.45 0.96 -3.57
CA ASP A 57 -0.79 0.03 -2.65
C ASP A 57 -0.36 -1.28 -3.37
N VAL A 58 -1.21 -1.83 -4.24
CA VAL A 58 -0.86 -3.02 -5.03
C VAL A 58 0.36 -2.77 -5.90
N LEU A 59 0.42 -1.63 -6.60
CA LEU A 59 1.55 -1.28 -7.45
C LEU A 59 2.83 -1.06 -6.62
N ALA A 60 2.77 -0.30 -5.53
CA ALA A 60 3.92 -0.06 -4.66
C ALA A 60 4.50 -1.36 -4.12
N ARG A 61 3.65 -2.31 -3.73
CA ARG A 61 4.08 -3.63 -3.26
C ARG A 61 4.65 -4.50 -4.36
N ARG A 62 4.08 -4.41 -5.57
CA ARG A 62 4.62 -5.10 -6.74
C ARG A 62 6.02 -4.58 -7.02
N VAL A 63 6.22 -3.26 -7.03
CA VAL A 63 7.52 -2.61 -7.21
C VAL A 63 8.50 -3.01 -6.13
N ALA A 64 8.11 -2.98 -4.85
CA ALA A 64 8.97 -3.39 -3.74
C ALA A 64 9.41 -4.86 -3.78
N ARG A 65 8.67 -5.73 -4.48
CA ARG A 65 9.04 -7.13 -4.70
C ARG A 65 9.94 -7.34 -5.91
N ILE A 66 10.10 -6.35 -6.78
CA ILE A 66 11.04 -6.44 -7.89
C ILE A 66 12.44 -6.45 -7.28
N LYS A 67 13.14 -7.58 -7.41
CA LYS A 67 14.54 -7.66 -7.03
C LYS A 67 15.30 -6.59 -7.82
N PRO A 68 16.10 -5.72 -7.16
CA PRO A 68 16.89 -4.75 -7.89
C PRO A 68 17.80 -5.49 -8.87
N ARG A 69 17.87 -4.98 -10.10
CA ARG A 69 18.75 -5.53 -11.12
C ARG A 69 20.19 -5.22 -10.71
N VAL A 70 20.99 -6.26 -10.50
CA VAL A 70 22.44 -6.11 -10.35
C VAL A 70 22.98 -5.59 -11.68
N ARG A 71 23.59 -4.39 -11.66
CA ARG A 71 24.12 -3.73 -12.87
C ARG A 71 25.60 -4.03 -13.13
N GLY A 72 26.33 -4.43 -12.11
CA GLY A 72 27.73 -4.81 -12.19
C GLY A 72 28.12 -5.54 -10.90
N VAL A 73 29.07 -6.46 -11.02
CA VAL A 73 29.65 -7.17 -9.88
C VAL A 73 31.11 -6.78 -9.85
N PHE A 74 31.60 -6.25 -8.73
CA PHE A 74 33.00 -5.80 -8.62
C PHE A 74 33.77 -6.67 -7.63
N GLY A 75 35.01 -6.99 -7.97
CA GLY A 75 35.95 -7.68 -7.12
C GLY A 75 36.46 -6.79 -5.98
N ARG A 76 37.21 -7.39 -5.05
CA ARG A 76 37.82 -6.67 -3.91
C ARG A 76 38.84 -5.61 -4.36
N ASP A 77 39.39 -5.78 -5.56
CA ASP A 77 40.28 -4.87 -6.27
C ASP A 77 39.56 -3.78 -7.08
N GLY A 78 38.22 -3.77 -7.06
CA GLY A 78 37.41 -2.82 -7.80
C GLY A 78 37.26 -3.13 -9.30
N GLN A 79 37.72 -4.29 -9.76
CA GLN A 79 37.55 -4.72 -11.15
C GLN A 79 36.16 -5.33 -11.38
N GLU A 80 35.54 -5.04 -12.52
CA GLU A 80 34.24 -5.62 -12.87
C GLU A 80 34.38 -7.11 -13.25
N LEU A 81 33.62 -7.97 -12.57
CA LEU A 81 33.68 -9.43 -12.66
C LEU A 81 32.69 -10.02 -13.68
N THR A 82 31.72 -9.26 -14.16
CA THR A 82 30.70 -9.75 -15.12
C THR A 82 30.64 -8.81 -16.33
N LYS A 83 30.86 -9.34 -17.54
CA LYS A 83 30.64 -8.64 -18.81
C LYS A 83 29.22 -8.85 -19.29
#